data_AF-A0A927ATG8-F1
#
_entry.id   AF-A0A927ATG8-F1
#
_cell.length_a   1.000
_cell.length_b   1.000
_cell.length_c   1.000
_cell.angle_alpha   90.00
_cell.angle_beta   90.00
_cell.angle_gamma   90.00
#
_symmetry.space_group_name_H-M   'P 1'
#
loop_
_entity.id
_entity.type
_entity.pdbx_description
1 polymer ?
#
loop_
_entity_poly.entity_id
_entity_poly.type
_entity_poly.pdbx_seq_one_letter_code
_entity_poly.pdbx_strand_id
1 'polypeptide(L)'
;MQTLTATTFFTGLTLILFGVQAQNRPTKSTPKLPEFSMSRADVEAHTRFLASDELQGRRTGEPGNWVAARYIAERFRQLGLKPAITTENQLGYFQRVELEKVKAATSASMLIGKDTLKLGKDLIVMAGEPTDVAGEVIYVGYGLTNGDDGYKGRDVKGRIVVAQGGSPEAKGPGEIFRASAEKRKLAAEKGATALIELYSESIPWGMVNQYFTKEQVALSASDGRSKPVLHLWLNNANNQYKQMKEAGQTVTLRSSGRPATAVSSANVAGIIEGTDPKLKNEYVVLSAHFDHVGVGRQGGSYQPDDSIFNGARDNAIGTVALLEAAKALSQQRPKRSILVLALTGEEVGMLGSRYYAEHPLVPLKQTIFDLNTDGAGYSDTTIVSVIGLERTGAKAEIEAGAKAFGLSVFADPVPEQGLFDRSDNVSFAAKGIPAPDFAPGLRSFDGEIAKYYHQAIDNPESLNFNYVLRFCQAYTHSARLIADRPTRPQWSPGDKYEAAGKALYGQ
;
A
#
# COMPACT_ATOMS: atom_id res chain seq x y z
N MET A 1 -6.66 -78.24 85.24
CA MET A 1 -7.48 -77.75 84.11
C MET A 1 -6.87 -76.41 83.73
N GLN A 2 -6.04 -76.33 82.68
CA GLN A 2 -6.48 -76.06 81.28
C GLN A 2 -7.41 -74.83 81.26
N THR A 3 -7.20 -73.75 80.53
CA THR A 3 -6.35 -73.31 79.40
C THR A 3 -6.95 -71.92 79.11
N LEU A 4 -6.25 -70.84 78.79
CA LEU A 4 -5.61 -70.51 77.52
C LEU A 4 -5.21 -69.03 77.67
N THR A 5 -3.92 -68.73 77.60
CA THR A 5 -3.39 -67.38 77.38
C THR A 5 -3.48 -67.06 75.89
N ALA A 6 -4.38 -66.15 75.50
CA ALA A 6 -4.46 -65.62 74.16
C ALA A 6 -3.58 -64.37 74.03
N THR A 7 -2.46 -64.53 73.32
CA THR A 7 -1.54 -63.45 72.97
C THR A 7 -2.10 -62.67 71.79
N THR A 8 -2.58 -61.46 72.01
CA THR A 8 -3.01 -60.55 70.94
C THR A 8 -1.79 -59.82 70.37
N PHE A 9 -1.36 -60.17 69.17
CA PHE A 9 -0.39 -59.40 68.39
C PHE A 9 -1.04 -58.09 67.91
N PHE A 10 -0.59 -56.95 68.43
CA PHE A 10 -0.83 -55.65 67.80
C PHE A 10 0.13 -55.51 66.62
N THR A 11 -0.34 -55.78 65.41
CA THR A 11 0.33 -55.36 64.17
C THR A 11 0.17 -53.84 64.05
N GLY A 12 1.21 -53.10 64.44
CA GLY A 12 1.32 -51.68 64.17
C GLY A 12 1.39 -51.43 62.67
N LEU A 13 0.29 -50.98 62.08
CA LEU A 13 0.26 -50.45 60.73
C LEU A 13 0.90 -49.06 60.74
N THR A 14 2.21 -48.99 60.52
CA THR A 14 2.92 -47.73 60.33
C THR A 14 2.47 -47.11 59.02
N LEU A 15 1.51 -46.20 59.09
CA LEU A 15 1.09 -45.37 57.96
C LEU A 15 2.24 -44.40 57.64
N ILE A 16 3.11 -44.76 56.70
CA ILE A 16 4.10 -43.85 56.13
C ILE A 16 3.32 -42.83 55.29
N LEU A 17 3.02 -41.68 55.91
CA LEU A 17 2.60 -40.47 55.22
C LEU A 17 3.72 -40.05 54.29
N PHE A 18 3.66 -40.46 53.02
CA PHE A 18 4.38 -39.79 51.95
C PHE A 18 3.80 -38.38 51.86
N GLY A 19 4.46 -37.44 52.54
CA GLY A 19 4.25 -36.02 52.30
C GLY A 19 4.62 -35.74 50.84
N VAL A 20 3.61 -35.66 49.98
CA VAL A 20 3.76 -35.09 48.65
C VAL A 20 4.11 -33.62 48.87
N GLN A 21 5.40 -33.31 48.92
CA GLN A 21 5.86 -31.95 48.66
C GLN A 21 5.43 -31.65 47.23
N ALA A 22 4.33 -30.92 47.08
CA ALA A 22 4.01 -30.23 45.86
C ALA A 22 5.21 -29.32 45.56
N GLN A 23 6.09 -29.77 44.66
CA GLN A 23 7.09 -28.90 44.07
C GLN A 23 6.31 -27.78 43.40
N ASN A 24 6.35 -26.59 44.00
CA ASN A 24 5.97 -25.35 43.34
C ASN A 24 6.85 -25.24 42.08
N ARG A 25 6.38 -25.79 40.96
CA ARG A 25 6.93 -25.46 39.66
C ARG A 25 6.82 -23.95 39.55
N PRO A 26 7.91 -23.22 39.29
CA PRO A 26 7.80 -21.80 39.01
C PRO A 26 6.83 -21.68 37.83
N THR A 27 5.65 -21.11 38.08
CA THR A 27 4.77 -20.65 37.02
C THR A 27 5.61 -19.69 36.22
N LYS A 28 5.97 -20.06 34.98
CA LYS A 28 6.63 -19.15 34.05
C LYS A 28 5.76 -17.90 34.03
N SER A 29 6.25 -16.82 34.64
CA SER A 29 5.59 -15.52 34.65
C SER A 29 5.20 -15.23 33.20
N THR A 30 3.90 -15.19 32.92
CA THR A 30 3.40 -14.78 31.62
C THR A 30 3.99 -13.42 31.27
N PRO A 31 4.40 -13.17 30.02
CA PRO A 31 4.96 -11.87 29.65
C PRO A 31 3.99 -10.72 29.99
N LYS A 32 4.52 -9.62 30.55
CA LYS A 32 3.74 -8.50 31.13
C LYS A 32 3.32 -7.41 30.14
N LEU A 33 3.54 -7.59 28.84
CA LEU A 33 3.31 -6.54 27.85
C LEU A 33 1.87 -6.58 27.31
N PRO A 34 1.29 -5.42 26.92
CA PRO A 34 -0.11 -5.34 26.50
C PRO A 34 -0.44 -6.18 25.26
N GLU A 35 0.53 -6.48 24.38
CA GLU A 35 0.33 -7.36 23.22
C GLU A 35 -0.14 -8.76 23.63
N PHE A 36 0.27 -9.26 24.79
CA PHE A 36 -0.19 -10.56 25.32
C PHE A 36 -1.64 -10.54 25.80
N SER A 37 -2.22 -9.35 25.99
CA SER A 37 -3.62 -9.16 26.41
C SER A 37 -4.61 -9.02 25.24
N MET A 38 -4.11 -8.98 23.99
CA MET A 38 -4.97 -8.99 22.80
C MET A 38 -5.89 -10.21 22.82
N SER A 39 -7.17 -9.99 22.52
CA SER A 39 -8.17 -11.06 22.55
C SER A 39 -8.54 -11.50 21.13
N ARG A 40 -8.79 -12.80 20.96
CA ARG A 40 -9.30 -13.33 19.68
C ARG A 40 -10.63 -12.69 19.29
N ALA A 41 -11.46 -12.36 20.28
CA ALA A 41 -12.78 -11.77 20.08
C ALA A 41 -12.71 -10.37 19.46
N ASP A 42 -11.77 -9.53 19.91
CA ASP A 42 -11.56 -8.20 19.33
C ASP A 42 -11.08 -8.29 17.89
N VAL A 43 -10.07 -9.13 17.63
CA VAL A 43 -9.55 -9.40 16.28
C VAL A 43 -10.68 -9.87 15.35
N GLU A 44 -11.45 -10.87 15.78
CA GLU A 44 -12.57 -11.42 15.00
C GLU A 44 -13.66 -10.37 14.74
N ALA A 45 -14.03 -9.57 15.74
CA ALA A 45 -15.04 -8.53 15.58
C ALA A 45 -14.60 -7.43 14.62
N HIS A 46 -13.34 -7.00 14.67
CA HIS A 46 -12.80 -6.02 13.75
C HIS A 46 -12.76 -6.57 12.31
N THR A 47 -12.28 -7.80 12.12
CA THR A 47 -12.21 -8.42 10.79
C THR A 47 -13.61 -8.58 10.19
N ARG A 48 -14.57 -9.08 10.98
CA ARG A 48 -15.95 -9.28 10.52
C ARG A 48 -16.62 -7.98 10.11
N PHE A 49 -16.37 -6.87 10.81
CA PHE A 49 -16.91 -5.58 10.41
C PHE A 49 -16.25 -5.05 9.14
N LEU A 50 -14.91 -5.10 9.08
CA LEU A 50 -14.19 -4.54 7.94
C LEU A 50 -14.51 -5.32 6.66
N ALA A 51 -14.56 -6.64 6.71
CA ALA A 51 -14.86 -7.52 5.58
C ALA A 51 -16.33 -7.97 5.55
N SER A 52 -17.26 -7.07 5.86
CA SER A 52 -18.70 -7.33 5.77
C SER A 52 -19.28 -6.86 4.43
N ASP A 53 -20.35 -7.51 3.97
CA ASP A 53 -21.06 -7.17 2.73
C ASP A 53 -21.58 -5.72 2.74
N GLU A 54 -21.96 -5.20 3.92
CA GLU A 54 -22.43 -3.81 4.09
C GLU A 54 -21.38 -2.77 3.68
N LEU A 55 -20.09 -3.15 3.68
CA LEU A 55 -18.99 -2.31 3.25
C LEU A 55 -18.66 -2.49 1.76
N GLN A 56 -19.34 -3.40 1.04
CA GLN A 56 -19.29 -3.55 -0.42
C GLN A 56 -17.85 -3.63 -0.97
N GLY A 57 -16.99 -4.37 -0.28
CA GLY A 57 -15.58 -4.54 -0.65
C GLY A 57 -14.72 -3.28 -0.54
N ARG A 58 -15.17 -2.25 0.18
CA ARG A 58 -14.39 -1.05 0.58
C ARG A 58 -13.63 -0.36 -0.56
N ARG A 59 -14.12 -0.44 -1.80
CA ARG A 59 -13.46 0.15 -2.96
C ARG A 59 -13.21 1.64 -2.77
N THR A 60 -11.97 2.06 -3.03
CA THR A 60 -11.57 3.45 -2.89
C THR A 60 -12.50 4.39 -3.64
N GLY A 61 -13.01 5.39 -2.92
CA GLY A 61 -13.94 6.37 -3.47
C GLY A 61 -15.40 5.91 -3.57
N GLU A 62 -15.75 4.78 -2.96
CA GLU A 62 -17.13 4.31 -2.76
C GLU A 62 -17.58 4.46 -1.29
N PRO A 63 -18.89 4.44 -1.00
CA PRO A 63 -19.40 4.67 0.36
C PRO A 63 -18.81 3.72 1.43
N GLY A 64 -18.63 2.45 1.11
CA GLY A 64 -18.07 1.46 2.04
C GLY A 64 -16.64 1.76 2.48
N ASN A 65 -15.84 2.38 1.60
CA ASN A 65 -14.50 2.87 1.96
C ASN A 65 -14.58 3.98 3.01
N TRP A 66 -15.50 4.95 2.83
CA TRP A 66 -15.67 6.02 3.80
C TRP A 66 -16.20 5.53 5.15
N VAL A 67 -17.06 4.51 5.15
CA VAL A 67 -17.52 3.83 6.38
C VAL A 67 -16.35 3.17 7.11
N ALA A 68 -15.47 2.46 6.40
CA ALA A 68 -14.26 1.87 6.97
C ALA A 68 -13.32 2.94 7.55
N ALA A 69 -13.05 4.02 6.80
CA ALA A 69 -12.23 5.13 7.27
C ALA A 69 -12.82 5.75 8.55
N ARG A 70 -14.15 5.96 8.60
CA ARG A 70 -14.82 6.48 9.78
C ARG A 70 -14.72 5.54 10.96
N TYR A 71 -14.93 4.25 10.75
CA TYR A 71 -14.78 3.24 11.80
C TYR A 71 -13.38 3.26 12.43
N ILE A 72 -12.33 3.27 11.60
CA ILE A 72 -10.94 3.35 12.06
C ILE A 72 -10.70 4.63 12.87
N ALA A 73 -11.17 5.78 12.39
CA ALA A 73 -11.06 7.05 13.10
C ALA A 73 -11.76 7.02 14.47
N GLU A 74 -12.92 6.36 14.58
CA GLU A 74 -13.61 6.21 15.87
C GLU A 74 -12.86 5.26 16.81
N ARG A 75 -12.18 4.22 16.30
CA ARG A 75 -11.28 3.40 17.12
C ARG A 75 -10.10 4.21 17.64
N PHE A 76 -9.48 5.04 16.80
CA PHE A 76 -8.41 5.94 17.26
C PHE A 76 -8.91 6.92 18.32
N ARG A 77 -10.11 7.48 18.16
CA ARG A 77 -10.73 8.37 19.16
C ARG A 77 -11.04 7.64 20.46
N GLN A 78 -11.59 6.43 20.39
CA GLN A 78 -11.87 5.60 21.57
C GLN A 78 -10.61 5.29 22.37
N LEU A 79 -9.48 5.09 21.69
CA LEU A 79 -8.18 4.82 22.28
C LEU A 79 -7.43 6.09 22.74
N GLY A 80 -7.96 7.28 22.46
CA GLY A 80 -7.34 8.55 22.84
C GLY A 80 -6.08 8.90 22.06
N LEU A 81 -5.88 8.35 20.85
CA LEU A 81 -4.78 8.75 19.98
C LEU A 81 -4.89 10.23 19.64
N LYS A 82 -3.76 10.95 19.60
CA LYS A 82 -3.78 12.35 19.19
C LYS A 82 -4.09 12.43 17.68
N PRO A 83 -5.02 13.28 17.23
CA PRO A 83 -5.24 13.51 15.82
C PRO A 83 -3.95 13.99 15.14
N ALA A 84 -3.55 13.38 14.02
CA ALA A 84 -2.30 13.74 13.33
C ALA A 84 -2.47 14.95 12.39
N ILE A 85 -3.71 15.33 12.07
CA ILE A 85 -4.02 16.45 11.20
C ILE A 85 -4.24 17.70 12.05
N THR A 86 -3.41 18.71 11.80
CA THR A 86 -3.52 20.06 12.38
C THR A 86 -3.74 21.05 11.24
N THR A 87 -4.96 21.53 11.07
CA THR A 87 -5.21 22.75 10.28
C THR A 87 -5.68 23.85 11.22
N GLU A 88 -5.59 25.11 10.80
CA GLU A 88 -5.87 26.29 11.64
C GLU A 88 -7.21 26.24 12.40
N ASN A 89 -8.18 25.43 11.94
CA ASN A 89 -9.49 25.31 12.57
C ASN A 89 -10.00 23.88 12.82
N GLN A 90 -9.21 22.82 12.55
CA GLN A 90 -9.67 21.43 12.75
C GLN A 90 -8.53 20.50 13.19
N LEU A 91 -8.75 19.84 14.34
CA LEU A 91 -8.06 18.61 14.74
C LEU A 91 -8.87 17.43 14.22
N GLY A 92 -8.23 16.54 13.46
CA GLY A 92 -8.91 15.41 12.84
C GLY A 92 -8.00 14.23 12.57
N TYR A 93 -8.63 13.08 12.31
CA TYR A 93 -7.92 11.86 11.90
C TYR A 93 -7.87 11.69 10.38
N PHE A 94 -8.60 12.51 9.60
CA PHE A 94 -8.67 12.35 8.15
C PHE A 94 -7.69 13.27 7.43
N GLN A 95 -6.72 12.68 6.73
CA GLN A 95 -6.00 13.37 5.66
C GLN A 95 -6.75 13.12 4.36
N ARG A 96 -7.49 14.12 3.88
CA ARG A 96 -8.21 14.04 2.60
C ARG A 96 -7.21 13.77 1.49
N VAL A 97 -7.54 12.78 0.66
CA VAL A 97 -6.80 12.46 -0.56
C VAL A 97 -7.68 12.93 -1.70
N GLU A 98 -7.19 13.92 -2.43
CA GLU A 98 -7.91 14.49 -3.57
C GLU A 98 -7.88 13.48 -4.73
N LEU A 99 -9.01 12.81 -4.95
CA LEU A 99 -9.16 11.78 -5.96
C LEU A 99 -10.17 12.17 -7.03
N GLU A 100 -10.04 11.54 -8.20
CA GLU A 100 -10.99 11.65 -9.28
C GLU A 100 -11.26 10.29 -9.92
N LYS A 101 -12.52 10.04 -10.29
CA LYS A 101 -12.93 8.95 -11.18
C LYS A 101 -12.82 9.45 -12.62
N VAL A 102 -11.87 8.88 -13.35
CA VAL A 102 -11.56 9.22 -14.74
C VAL A 102 -12.19 8.19 -15.65
N LYS A 103 -13.10 8.63 -16.51
CA LYS A 103 -13.76 7.76 -17.50
C LYS A 103 -12.92 7.65 -18.78
N ALA A 104 -13.24 6.64 -19.58
CA ALA A 104 -12.67 6.50 -20.91
C ALA A 104 -13.10 7.66 -21.83
N ALA A 105 -12.24 8.01 -22.79
CA ALA A 105 -12.63 8.90 -23.87
C ALA A 105 -13.71 8.24 -24.73
N THR A 106 -14.75 8.99 -25.12
CA THR A 106 -15.84 8.48 -25.97
C THR A 106 -15.53 8.63 -27.45
N SER A 107 -14.66 9.58 -27.79
CA SER A 107 -14.16 9.80 -29.15
C SER A 107 -12.77 10.42 -29.13
N ALA A 108 -11.95 10.00 -30.08
CA ALA A 108 -10.74 10.72 -30.48
C ALA A 108 -10.36 10.35 -31.91
N SER A 109 -9.84 11.31 -32.64
CA SER A 109 -9.32 11.13 -34.00
C SER A 109 -8.15 12.05 -34.26
N MET A 110 -7.20 11.57 -35.06
CA MET A 110 -6.06 12.34 -35.52
C MET A 110 -5.95 12.24 -37.03
N LEU A 111 -5.83 13.38 -37.71
CA LEU A 111 -5.55 13.45 -39.13
C LEU A 111 -4.06 13.70 -39.34
N ILE A 112 -3.40 12.84 -40.12
CA ILE A 112 -2.01 12.98 -40.54
C ILE A 112 -1.99 12.87 -42.07
N GLY A 113 -1.84 13.99 -42.77
CA GLY A 113 -2.00 14.01 -44.22
C GLY A 113 -3.41 13.56 -44.64
N LYS A 114 -3.51 12.42 -45.33
CA LYS A 114 -4.79 11.81 -45.75
C LYS A 114 -5.29 10.75 -44.77
N ASP A 115 -4.45 10.31 -43.84
CA ASP A 115 -4.79 9.23 -42.93
C ASP A 115 -5.63 9.74 -41.78
N THR A 116 -6.70 9.01 -41.46
CA THR A 116 -7.54 9.28 -40.29
C THR A 116 -7.36 8.18 -39.27
N LEU A 117 -6.67 8.50 -38.18
CA LEU A 117 -6.40 7.61 -37.07
C LEU A 117 -7.54 7.66 -36.05
N LYS A 118 -7.90 6.51 -35.49
CA LYS A 118 -9.08 6.33 -34.64
C LYS A 118 -8.71 5.84 -33.24
N LEU A 119 -9.50 6.29 -32.26
CA LEU A 119 -9.44 5.80 -30.87
C LEU A 119 -9.50 4.27 -30.80
N GLY A 120 -8.67 3.71 -29.94
CA GLY A 120 -8.55 2.28 -29.63
C GLY A 120 -7.74 1.48 -30.66
N LYS A 121 -7.93 1.73 -31.96
CA LYS A 121 -7.15 1.07 -33.02
C LYS A 121 -5.76 1.68 -33.15
N ASP A 122 -5.70 2.99 -33.35
CA ASP A 122 -4.48 3.69 -33.74
C ASP A 122 -3.96 4.57 -32.60
N LEU A 123 -4.85 5.12 -31.77
CA LEU A 123 -4.49 6.00 -30.66
C LEU A 123 -5.30 5.74 -29.38
N ILE A 124 -4.76 6.12 -28.24
CA ILE A 124 -5.42 6.10 -26.93
C ILE A 124 -5.30 7.48 -26.30
N VAL A 125 -6.37 7.96 -25.65
CA VAL A 125 -6.32 9.16 -24.82
C VAL A 125 -5.83 8.75 -23.44
N MET A 126 -4.66 9.25 -23.04
CA MET A 126 -4.07 9.00 -21.73
C MET A 126 -4.71 9.89 -20.67
N ALA A 127 -4.85 11.18 -20.98
CA ALA A 127 -5.44 12.20 -20.12
C ALA A 127 -5.77 13.48 -20.90
N GLY A 128 -6.45 14.41 -20.23
CA GLY A 128 -6.70 15.76 -20.73
C GLY A 128 -8.17 16.03 -21.05
N GLU A 129 -8.47 17.30 -21.27
CA GLU A 129 -9.81 17.82 -21.53
C GLU A 129 -10.22 17.69 -23.01
N PRO A 130 -11.51 17.84 -23.34
CA PRO A 130 -11.96 17.96 -24.72
C PRO A 130 -11.14 18.99 -25.49
N THR A 131 -10.65 18.62 -26.67
CA THR A 131 -9.71 19.43 -27.45
C THR A 131 -10.00 19.26 -28.94
N ASP A 132 -10.00 20.38 -29.68
CA ASP A 132 -9.97 20.43 -31.14
C ASP A 132 -8.84 21.39 -31.55
N VAL A 133 -7.75 20.84 -32.09
CA VAL A 133 -6.56 21.63 -32.44
C VAL A 133 -5.96 21.13 -33.74
N ALA A 134 -5.49 22.05 -34.57
CA ALA A 134 -4.69 21.75 -35.74
C ALA A 134 -3.40 22.55 -35.71
N GLY A 135 -2.30 21.95 -36.14
CA GLY A 135 -1.02 22.64 -36.19
C GLY A 135 0.15 21.75 -36.55
N GLU A 136 1.29 22.40 -36.75
CA GLU A 136 2.58 21.74 -36.87
C GLU A 136 2.96 21.06 -35.56
N VAL A 137 3.57 19.87 -35.66
CA VAL A 137 4.11 19.14 -34.53
C VAL A 137 5.58 19.45 -34.30
N ILE A 138 6.02 19.41 -33.05
CA ILE A 138 7.43 19.56 -32.67
C ILE A 138 7.90 18.28 -31.98
N TYR A 139 8.88 17.62 -32.59
CA TYR A 139 9.50 16.43 -32.00
C TYR A 139 10.54 16.81 -30.94
N VAL A 140 10.39 16.25 -29.74
CA VAL A 140 11.20 16.56 -28.55
C VAL A 140 11.98 15.35 -28.02
N GLY A 141 12.31 14.38 -28.87
CA GLY A 141 12.98 13.15 -28.43
C GLY A 141 12.09 12.38 -27.45
N TYR A 142 12.59 12.06 -26.25
CA TYR A 142 11.79 11.44 -25.19
C TYR A 142 10.88 12.42 -24.45
N GLY A 143 10.99 13.74 -24.66
CA GLY A 143 10.17 14.73 -23.95
C GLY A 143 10.50 14.83 -22.45
N LEU A 144 11.74 14.51 -22.09
CA LEU A 144 12.30 14.56 -20.74
C LEU A 144 13.46 15.58 -20.68
N THR A 145 13.87 15.96 -19.47
CA THR A 145 14.98 16.92 -19.24
C THR A 145 16.18 16.30 -18.52
N ASN A 146 16.05 15.09 -17.98
CA ASN A 146 17.15 14.30 -17.43
C ASN A 146 17.87 13.55 -18.57
N GLY A 147 19.17 13.80 -18.73
CA GLY A 147 19.94 13.31 -19.88
C GLY A 147 19.84 14.28 -21.07
N ASP A 148 19.44 13.78 -22.23
CA ASP A 148 19.25 14.59 -23.43
C ASP A 148 17.95 15.42 -23.32
N ASP A 149 18.10 16.71 -22.97
CA ASP A 149 16.96 17.63 -22.84
C ASP A 149 16.21 17.79 -24.17
N GLY A 150 15.04 17.15 -24.23
CA GLY A 150 14.17 17.12 -25.38
C GLY A 150 13.62 18.49 -25.80
N TYR A 151 13.63 19.48 -24.91
CA TYR A 151 13.09 20.81 -25.16
C TYR A 151 14.16 21.86 -25.44
N LYS A 152 15.45 21.51 -25.29
CA LYS A 152 16.56 22.44 -25.49
C LYS A 152 16.50 23.07 -26.89
N GLY A 153 16.37 24.40 -26.92
CA GLY A 153 16.31 25.19 -28.16
C GLY A 153 14.99 25.13 -28.92
N ARG A 154 13.90 24.60 -28.32
CA ARG A 154 12.60 24.44 -28.97
C ARG A 154 11.51 25.23 -28.22
N ASP A 155 10.80 26.11 -28.92
CA ASP A 155 9.60 26.78 -28.38
C ASP A 155 8.37 25.91 -28.62
N VAL A 156 7.82 25.34 -27.55
CA VAL A 156 6.66 24.45 -27.59
C VAL A 156 5.37 25.12 -27.10
N LYS A 157 5.42 26.41 -26.76
CA LYS A 157 4.26 27.12 -26.20
C LYS A 157 3.14 27.21 -27.24
N GLY A 158 1.97 26.69 -26.90
CA GLY A 158 0.80 26.61 -27.77
C GLY A 158 0.90 25.58 -28.90
N ARG A 159 1.97 24.77 -28.94
CA ARG A 159 2.26 23.80 -30.01
C ARG A 159 1.82 22.39 -29.65
N ILE A 160 1.75 21.52 -30.65
CA ILE A 160 1.54 20.07 -30.48
C ILE A 160 2.93 19.43 -30.36
N VAL A 161 3.20 18.77 -29.24
CA VAL A 161 4.48 18.12 -28.96
C VAL A 161 4.40 16.64 -29.29
N VAL A 162 5.42 16.11 -29.95
CA VAL A 162 5.58 14.67 -30.22
C VAL A 162 6.81 14.16 -29.47
N ALA A 163 6.65 13.10 -28.70
CA ALA A 163 7.73 12.42 -28.00
C ALA A 163 7.77 10.93 -28.37
N GLN A 164 8.91 10.28 -28.19
CA GLN A 164 9.02 8.83 -28.18
C GLN A 164 8.37 8.28 -26.89
N GLY A 165 7.68 7.15 -26.95
CA GLY A 165 7.17 6.44 -25.75
C GLY A 165 8.29 6.00 -24.79
N GLY A 166 7.96 5.74 -23.53
CA GLY A 166 8.92 5.19 -22.54
C GLY A 166 10.04 6.16 -22.11
N SER A 167 11.15 5.65 -21.61
CA SER A 167 12.40 6.43 -21.41
C SER A 167 13.57 5.57 -21.86
N PRO A 168 14.79 6.13 -22.04
CA PRO A 168 15.96 5.31 -22.37
C PRO A 168 16.23 4.19 -21.35
N GLU A 169 15.81 4.37 -20.10
CA GLU A 169 16.05 3.47 -18.98
C GLU A 169 14.83 2.61 -18.62
N ALA A 170 13.65 2.91 -19.15
CA ALA A 170 12.42 2.20 -18.81
C ALA A 170 12.43 0.79 -19.40
N LYS A 171 12.35 -0.22 -18.52
CA LYS A 171 12.34 -1.65 -18.86
C LYS A 171 11.00 -2.31 -18.57
N GLY A 172 10.25 -1.76 -17.60
CA GLY A 172 8.98 -2.34 -17.14
C GLY A 172 7.76 -1.41 -17.32
N PRO A 173 6.53 -1.97 -17.25
CA PRO A 173 5.30 -1.19 -17.33
C PRO A 173 5.23 0.01 -16.40
N GLY A 174 5.58 -0.17 -15.11
CA GLY A 174 5.55 0.91 -14.13
C GLY A 174 6.46 2.09 -14.50
N GLU A 175 7.66 1.80 -15.04
CA GLU A 175 8.61 2.83 -15.48
C GLU A 175 8.10 3.56 -16.73
N ILE A 176 7.48 2.84 -17.67
CA ILE A 176 6.87 3.43 -18.86
C ILE A 176 5.76 4.41 -18.48
N PHE A 177 4.83 4.00 -17.60
CA PHE A 177 3.74 4.88 -17.14
C PHE A 177 4.24 6.06 -16.32
N ARG A 178 5.27 5.87 -15.48
CA ARG A 178 5.90 6.96 -14.72
C ARG A 178 6.54 8.00 -15.66
N ALA A 179 7.32 7.54 -16.65
CA ALA A 179 7.91 8.42 -17.65
C ALA A 179 6.83 9.20 -18.42
N SER A 180 5.76 8.53 -18.82
CA SER A 180 4.62 9.15 -19.52
C SER A 180 3.95 10.24 -18.68
N ALA A 181 3.77 10.02 -17.38
CA ALA A 181 3.24 11.03 -16.47
C ALA A 181 4.17 12.25 -16.33
N GLU A 182 5.48 12.03 -16.23
CA GLU A 182 6.50 13.08 -16.16
C GLU A 182 6.54 13.93 -17.43
N LYS A 183 6.52 13.30 -18.62
CA LYS A 183 6.46 14.02 -19.90
C LYS A 183 5.23 14.89 -20.02
N ARG A 184 4.06 14.39 -19.60
CA ARG A 184 2.82 15.18 -19.60
C ARG A 184 2.95 16.41 -18.72
N LYS A 185 3.54 16.27 -17.52
CA LYS A 185 3.80 17.39 -16.62
C LYS A 185 4.73 18.42 -17.27
N LEU A 186 5.86 17.99 -17.83
CA LEU A 186 6.81 18.87 -18.50
C LEU A 186 6.20 19.59 -19.72
N ALA A 187 5.40 18.88 -20.53
CA ALA A 187 4.70 19.47 -21.67
C ALA A 187 3.70 20.56 -21.23
N ALA A 188 2.96 20.30 -20.14
CA ALA A 188 2.03 21.27 -19.56
C ALA A 188 2.75 22.50 -18.98
N GLU A 189 3.83 22.31 -18.22
CA GLU A 189 4.64 23.40 -17.66
C GLU A 189 5.26 24.28 -18.74
N LYS A 190 5.65 23.69 -19.88
CA LYS A 190 6.19 24.41 -21.04
C LYS A 190 5.11 24.99 -21.95
N GLY A 191 3.84 24.79 -21.62
CA GLY A 191 2.70 25.40 -22.29
C GLY A 191 2.30 24.76 -23.62
N ALA A 192 2.63 23.49 -23.85
CA ALA A 192 2.14 22.75 -25.01
C ALA A 192 0.61 22.65 -25.01
N THR A 193 -0.01 22.56 -26.18
CA THR A 193 -1.47 22.35 -26.31
C THR A 193 -1.83 20.86 -26.27
N ALA A 194 -0.96 20.00 -26.80
CA ALA A 194 -1.13 18.56 -26.78
C ALA A 194 0.23 17.84 -26.74
N LEU A 195 0.26 16.65 -26.14
CA LEU A 195 1.38 15.71 -26.17
C LEU A 195 0.94 14.43 -26.88
N ILE A 196 1.69 14.02 -27.89
CA ILE A 196 1.55 12.72 -28.56
C ILE A 196 2.81 11.92 -28.28
N GLU A 197 2.69 10.76 -27.63
CA GLU A 197 3.80 9.81 -27.55
C GLU A 197 3.68 8.75 -28.65
N LEU A 198 4.77 8.54 -29.39
CA LEU A 198 4.92 7.45 -30.35
C LEU A 198 5.21 6.17 -29.57
N TYR A 199 4.15 5.41 -29.28
CA TYR A 199 4.21 4.22 -28.46
C TYR A 199 4.73 3.03 -29.26
N SER A 200 5.86 2.48 -28.84
CA SER A 200 6.46 1.26 -29.41
C SER A 200 7.06 0.37 -28.32
N GLU A 201 6.50 0.44 -27.11
CA GLU A 201 7.01 -0.28 -25.94
C GLU A 201 6.58 -1.75 -25.92
N SER A 202 7.16 -2.51 -24.99
CA SER A 202 7.00 -3.96 -24.89
C SER A 202 5.57 -4.43 -24.56
N ILE A 203 4.69 -3.59 -24.00
CA ILE A 203 3.33 -4.00 -23.66
C ILE A 203 2.47 -4.02 -24.93
N PRO A 204 1.85 -5.16 -25.27
CA PRO A 204 0.92 -5.26 -26.39
C PRO A 204 -0.17 -4.18 -26.37
N TRP A 205 -0.38 -3.53 -27.51
CA TRP A 205 -1.34 -2.44 -27.69
C TRP A 205 -2.75 -2.78 -27.21
N GLY A 206 -3.22 -4.01 -27.43
CA GLY A 206 -4.53 -4.47 -26.99
C GLY A 206 -4.72 -4.41 -25.47
N MET A 207 -3.68 -4.74 -24.70
CA MET A 207 -3.72 -4.65 -23.23
C MET A 207 -3.73 -3.20 -22.75
N VAL A 208 -2.92 -2.34 -23.38
CA VAL A 208 -2.91 -0.91 -23.11
C VAL A 208 -4.30 -0.31 -23.40
N ASN A 209 -4.89 -0.61 -24.56
CA ASN A 209 -6.22 -0.15 -24.93
C ASN A 209 -7.28 -0.58 -23.91
N GLN A 210 -7.27 -1.86 -23.49
CA GLN A 210 -8.20 -2.36 -22.50
C GLN A 210 -8.07 -1.69 -21.13
N TYR A 211 -6.88 -1.23 -20.74
CA TYR A 211 -6.66 -0.51 -19.50
C TYR A 211 -7.35 0.87 -19.52
N PHE A 212 -7.26 1.59 -20.64
CA PHE A 212 -7.80 2.94 -20.80
C PHE A 212 -9.29 3.00 -21.19
N THR A 213 -9.92 1.86 -21.50
CA THR A 213 -11.38 1.77 -21.68
C THR A 213 -12.15 1.61 -20.37
N LYS A 214 -11.45 1.33 -19.26
CA LYS A 214 -12.05 1.21 -17.92
C LYS A 214 -12.09 2.56 -17.21
N GLU A 215 -13.05 2.71 -16.32
CA GLU A 215 -13.03 3.80 -15.33
C GLU A 215 -11.86 3.56 -14.36
N GLN A 216 -11.14 4.63 -14.04
CA GLN A 216 -9.97 4.60 -13.18
C GLN A 216 -10.14 5.59 -12.03
N VAL A 217 -9.58 5.26 -10.87
CA VAL A 217 -9.40 6.24 -9.80
C VAL A 217 -7.95 6.72 -9.85
N ALA A 218 -7.75 8.02 -9.75
CA ALA A 218 -6.43 8.64 -9.75
C ALA A 218 -6.37 9.78 -8.74
N LEU A 219 -5.15 10.18 -8.34
CA LEU A 219 -4.93 11.46 -7.68
C LEU A 219 -5.34 12.59 -8.62
N SER A 220 -6.07 13.57 -8.10
CA SER A 220 -6.51 14.69 -8.92
C SER A 220 -5.31 15.50 -9.40
N ALA A 221 -5.33 15.85 -10.70
CA ALA A 221 -4.25 16.58 -11.34
C ALA A 221 -4.22 18.07 -10.98
N SER A 222 -5.22 18.59 -10.27
CA SER A 222 -5.34 20.02 -9.97
C SER A 222 -4.57 20.41 -8.70
N ASP A 223 -3.32 20.82 -8.86
CA ASP A 223 -2.70 21.77 -7.93
C ASP A 223 -3.13 23.23 -8.23
N GLY A 224 -3.95 23.42 -9.28
CA GLY A 224 -4.44 24.70 -9.77
C GLY A 224 -3.41 25.51 -10.58
N ARG A 225 -2.21 24.99 -10.84
CA ARG A 225 -1.08 25.78 -11.39
C ARG A 225 -0.89 25.67 -12.89
N SER A 226 -1.35 24.60 -13.55
CA SER A 226 -1.20 24.41 -15.00
C SER A 226 -2.46 23.88 -15.66
N LYS A 227 -2.76 24.35 -16.88
CA LYS A 227 -3.87 23.81 -17.68
C LYS A 227 -3.59 22.35 -18.07
N PRO A 228 -4.58 21.44 -17.98
CA PRO A 228 -4.41 20.07 -18.44
C PRO A 228 -4.04 20.05 -19.93
N VAL A 229 -3.01 19.26 -20.28
CA VAL A 229 -2.61 19.01 -21.67
C VAL A 229 -3.27 17.73 -22.17
N LEU A 230 -3.87 17.78 -23.36
CA LEU A 230 -4.33 16.55 -24.03
C LEU A 230 -3.12 15.64 -24.27
N HIS A 231 -3.16 14.45 -23.70
CA HIS A 231 -2.10 13.47 -23.83
C HIS A 231 -2.61 12.22 -24.55
N LEU A 232 -1.96 11.86 -25.65
CA LEU A 232 -2.27 10.71 -26.49
C LEU A 232 -1.07 9.77 -26.59
N TRP A 233 -1.34 8.47 -26.59
CA TRP A 233 -0.42 7.49 -27.15
C TRP A 233 -0.87 7.14 -28.56
N LEU A 234 0.08 7.10 -29.48
CA LEU A 234 -0.11 6.69 -30.87
C LEU A 234 0.60 5.36 -31.09
N ASN A 235 -0.11 4.34 -31.57
CA ASN A 235 0.42 3.00 -31.82
C ASN A 235 1.46 3.01 -32.94
N ASN A 236 2.73 3.18 -32.60
CA ASN A 236 3.82 3.31 -33.56
C ASN A 236 4.54 1.98 -33.80
N ALA A 237 3.80 0.87 -33.84
CA ALA A 237 4.33 -0.43 -34.22
C ALA A 237 5.08 -0.33 -35.56
N ASN A 238 6.25 -0.97 -35.64
CA ASN A 238 7.14 -0.96 -36.82
C ASN A 238 7.54 0.45 -37.30
N ASN A 239 7.50 1.46 -36.41
CA ASN A 239 7.84 2.85 -36.73
C ASN A 239 7.03 3.44 -37.90
N GLN A 240 5.76 3.03 -38.01
CA GLN A 240 4.86 3.42 -39.10
C GLN A 240 4.55 4.93 -39.16
N TYR A 241 4.77 5.67 -38.08
CA TYR A 241 4.55 7.12 -38.00
C TYR A 241 5.85 7.93 -37.90
N LYS A 242 6.94 7.48 -38.55
CA LYS A 242 8.24 8.17 -38.55
C LYS A 242 8.18 9.64 -39.01
N GLN A 243 7.24 9.98 -39.90
CA GLN A 243 6.99 11.34 -40.39
C GLN A 243 6.62 12.32 -39.27
N MET A 244 6.11 11.84 -38.14
CA MET A 244 5.82 12.68 -36.96
C MET A 244 7.09 13.22 -36.28
N LYS A 245 8.27 12.76 -36.69
CA LYS A 245 9.58 13.24 -36.23
C LYS A 245 10.15 14.33 -37.15
N GLU A 246 9.55 14.55 -38.32
CA GLU A 246 10.03 15.48 -39.34
C GLU A 246 9.46 16.89 -39.13
N ALA A 247 10.24 17.91 -39.50
CA ALA A 247 9.80 19.31 -39.41
C ALA A 247 8.69 19.61 -40.43
N GLY A 248 7.77 20.51 -40.10
CA GLY A 248 6.65 20.88 -40.98
C GLY A 248 5.51 19.87 -41.02
N GLN A 249 5.60 18.72 -40.32
CA GLN A 249 4.49 17.78 -40.22
C GLN A 249 3.33 18.43 -39.45
N THR A 250 2.14 18.42 -40.06
CA THR A 250 0.92 18.96 -39.44
C THR A 250 -0.03 17.85 -39.05
N VAL A 251 -0.78 18.05 -37.96
CA VAL A 251 -1.88 17.18 -37.57
C VAL A 251 -3.13 17.98 -37.22
N THR A 252 -4.29 17.34 -37.34
CA THR A 252 -5.53 17.81 -36.71
C THR A 252 -5.97 16.78 -35.68
N LEU A 253 -6.12 17.21 -34.42
CA LEU A 253 -6.49 16.39 -33.27
C LEU A 253 -7.87 16.80 -32.79
N ARG A 254 -8.76 15.82 -32.66
CA ARG A 254 -10.05 15.98 -32.00
C ARG A 254 -10.19 14.92 -30.94
N SER A 255 -10.50 15.31 -29.72
CA SER A 255 -10.72 14.37 -28.62
C SER A 255 -11.81 14.88 -27.69
N SER A 256 -12.62 13.94 -27.19
CA SER A 256 -13.51 14.15 -26.05
C SER A 256 -12.79 14.30 -24.71
N GLY A 257 -11.46 14.13 -24.69
CA GLY A 257 -10.71 14.07 -23.44
C GLY A 257 -11.10 12.85 -22.61
N ARG A 258 -10.73 12.86 -21.33
CA ARG A 258 -11.20 11.87 -20.35
C ARG A 258 -11.91 12.61 -19.22
N PRO A 259 -13.25 12.59 -19.18
CA PRO A 259 -13.97 13.33 -18.15
C PRO A 259 -13.65 12.72 -16.78
N ALA A 260 -13.35 13.60 -15.84
CA ALA A 260 -13.00 13.28 -14.47
C ALA A 260 -14.06 13.85 -13.53
N THR A 261 -14.49 13.06 -12.54
CA THR A 261 -15.36 13.53 -11.47
C THR A 261 -14.65 13.38 -10.13
N ALA A 262 -14.61 14.45 -9.35
CA ALA A 262 -14.01 14.44 -8.02
C ALA A 262 -14.67 13.38 -7.13
N VAL A 263 -13.84 12.70 -6.34
CA VAL A 263 -14.24 11.67 -5.40
C VAL A 263 -13.50 11.89 -4.09
N SER A 264 -14.20 11.72 -2.98
CA SER A 264 -13.60 11.90 -1.67
C SER A 264 -13.13 10.56 -1.11
N SER A 265 -11.87 10.52 -0.68
CA SER A 265 -11.37 9.51 0.25
C SER A 265 -10.41 10.18 1.25
N ALA A 266 -9.94 9.43 2.25
CA ALA A 266 -8.93 9.91 3.16
C ALA A 266 -8.06 8.76 3.69
N ASN A 267 -6.79 9.09 3.92
CA ASN A 267 -6.00 8.34 4.90
C ASN A 267 -6.51 8.68 6.31
N VAL A 268 -6.37 7.73 7.24
CA VAL A 268 -6.75 7.91 8.64
C VAL A 268 -5.50 7.82 9.51
N ALA A 269 -5.18 8.89 10.24
CA ALA A 269 -3.92 9.03 10.95
C ALA A 269 -4.09 9.48 12.40
N GLY A 270 -3.48 8.73 13.32
CA GLY A 270 -3.44 9.04 14.75
C GLY A 270 -2.03 8.87 15.34
N ILE A 271 -1.69 9.67 16.34
CA ILE A 271 -0.38 9.68 16.99
C ILE A 271 -0.46 9.13 18.41
N ILE A 272 0.42 8.20 18.73
CA ILE A 272 0.75 7.80 20.10
C ILE A 272 2.07 8.49 20.48
N GLU A 273 2.04 9.45 21.40
CA GLU A 273 3.25 10.17 21.80
C GLU A 273 4.19 9.28 22.59
N GLY A 274 5.45 9.23 22.16
CA GLY A 274 6.53 8.50 22.82
C GLY A 274 6.83 9.00 24.24
N THR A 275 7.41 8.12 25.04
CA THR A 275 7.72 8.39 26.46
C THR A 275 9.10 9.00 26.69
N ASP A 276 10.04 8.81 25.76
CA ASP A 276 11.42 9.28 25.93
C ASP A 276 11.55 10.74 25.48
N PRO A 277 12.00 11.68 26.34
CA PRO A 277 12.08 13.09 25.99
C PRO A 277 12.99 13.42 24.79
N LYS A 278 13.96 12.55 24.48
CA LYS A 278 14.88 12.72 23.35
C LYS A 278 14.34 12.05 22.09
N LEU A 279 13.72 10.88 22.23
CA LEU A 279 13.29 10.07 21.09
C LEU A 279 11.84 10.32 20.65
N LYS A 280 10.99 10.93 21.47
CA LYS A 280 9.56 11.12 21.15
C LYS A 280 9.28 11.99 19.91
N ASN A 281 10.26 12.73 19.41
CA ASN A 281 10.15 13.51 18.16
C ASN A 281 10.60 12.70 16.93
N GLU A 282 10.99 11.44 17.10
CA GLU A 282 11.16 10.45 16.05
C GLU A 282 9.92 9.55 15.99
N TYR A 283 9.49 9.21 14.77
CA TYR A 283 8.28 8.45 14.52
C TYR A 283 8.61 7.11 13.86
N VAL A 284 8.03 6.04 14.40
CA VAL A 284 7.80 4.81 13.64
C VAL A 284 6.39 4.89 13.07
N VAL A 285 6.26 4.75 11.75
CA VAL A 285 4.96 4.64 11.09
C VAL A 285 4.54 3.18 11.13
N LEU A 286 3.29 2.94 11.50
CA LEU A 286 2.60 1.68 11.30
C LEU A 286 1.55 1.94 10.23
N SER A 287 1.64 1.23 9.11
CA SER A 287 0.78 1.46 7.96
C SER A 287 0.08 0.18 7.49
N ALA A 288 -1.14 0.34 6.98
CA ALA A 288 -1.93 -0.71 6.35
C ALA A 288 -3.00 -0.07 5.48
N HIS A 289 -3.28 -0.59 4.29
CA HIS A 289 -4.46 -0.13 3.56
C HIS A 289 -5.73 -0.78 4.08
N PHE A 290 -6.83 -0.04 3.98
CA PHE A 290 -8.15 -0.51 4.41
C PHE A 290 -9.15 -0.66 3.25
N ASP A 291 -8.80 -0.23 2.04
CA ASP A 291 -9.61 -0.48 0.85
C ASP A 291 -9.44 -1.91 0.33
N HIS A 292 -10.38 -2.33 -0.52
CA HIS A 292 -10.25 -3.56 -1.30
C HIS A 292 -10.94 -3.38 -2.68
N VAL A 293 -11.13 -4.45 -3.45
CA VAL A 293 -11.45 -4.35 -4.88
C VAL A 293 -12.86 -3.82 -5.17
N GLY A 294 -13.88 -4.15 -4.35
CA GLY A 294 -15.26 -3.69 -4.53
C GLY A 294 -16.25 -4.75 -5.01
N VAL A 295 -17.09 -4.41 -6.00
CA VAL A 295 -18.23 -5.25 -6.41
C VAL A 295 -18.25 -5.51 -7.92
N GLY A 296 -18.65 -6.73 -8.29
CA GLY A 296 -18.94 -7.14 -9.66
C GLY A 296 -17.71 -7.03 -10.58
N ARG A 297 -17.92 -6.48 -11.78
CA ARG A 297 -16.85 -6.38 -12.79
C ARG A 297 -15.67 -5.50 -12.38
N GLN A 298 -15.85 -4.64 -11.37
CA GLN A 298 -14.74 -3.87 -10.79
C GLN A 298 -13.77 -4.79 -10.04
N GLY A 299 -14.32 -5.84 -9.41
CA GLY A 299 -13.62 -6.90 -8.68
C GLY A 299 -12.90 -7.93 -9.54
N GLY A 300 -13.33 -8.07 -10.80
CA GLY A 300 -12.81 -9.07 -11.73
C GLY A 300 -13.89 -10.09 -12.10
N SER A 301 -13.51 -11.37 -12.12
CA SER A 301 -14.44 -12.47 -12.35
C SER A 301 -15.23 -12.78 -11.08
N TYR A 302 -16.55 -12.86 -11.17
CA TYR A 302 -17.44 -13.11 -10.04
C TYR A 302 -18.62 -13.99 -10.47
N GLN A 303 -19.30 -14.59 -9.48
CA GLN A 303 -20.53 -15.33 -9.72
C GLN A 303 -21.74 -14.42 -9.46
N PRO A 304 -22.85 -14.53 -10.22
CA PRO A 304 -23.98 -13.62 -10.01
C PRO A 304 -24.61 -13.65 -8.61
N ASP A 305 -24.47 -14.77 -7.90
CA ASP A 305 -24.93 -14.98 -6.51
C ASP A 305 -23.99 -14.40 -5.46
N ASP A 306 -22.69 -14.27 -5.76
CA ASP A 306 -21.70 -13.59 -4.93
C ASP A 306 -20.78 -12.69 -5.78
N SER A 307 -21.03 -11.39 -5.66
CA SER A 307 -20.35 -10.34 -6.43
C SER A 307 -19.50 -9.40 -5.58
N ILE A 308 -19.43 -9.62 -4.27
CA ILE A 308 -18.73 -8.70 -3.36
C ILE A 308 -17.36 -9.28 -3.02
N PHE A 309 -16.32 -8.48 -3.22
CA PHE A 309 -14.95 -8.84 -2.88
C PHE A 309 -14.68 -8.27 -1.49
N ASN A 310 -14.92 -9.07 -0.44
CA ASN A 310 -14.91 -8.59 0.93
C ASN A 310 -13.52 -8.34 1.51
N GLY A 311 -12.47 -9.00 1.03
CA GLY A 311 -11.10 -8.65 1.41
C GLY A 311 -10.79 -8.92 2.88
N ALA A 312 -11.16 -10.10 3.37
CA ALA A 312 -10.86 -10.50 4.74
C ALA A 312 -9.36 -10.73 4.95
N ARG A 313 -8.67 -11.33 3.98
CA ARG A 313 -7.21 -11.50 3.98
C ARG A 313 -6.52 -10.25 3.50
N ASP A 314 -7.06 -9.66 2.44
CA ASP A 314 -6.52 -8.49 1.75
C ASP A 314 -7.51 -7.31 1.85
N ASN A 315 -7.32 -6.33 2.71
CA ASN A 315 -6.33 -6.30 3.79
C ASN A 315 -6.97 -5.98 5.13
N ALA A 316 -8.11 -6.62 5.42
CA ALA A 316 -8.69 -6.53 6.75
C ALA A 316 -7.74 -7.09 7.82
N ILE A 317 -6.96 -8.15 7.55
CA ILE A 317 -5.94 -8.65 8.50
C ILE A 317 -4.93 -7.55 8.88
N GLY A 318 -4.34 -6.85 7.91
CA GLY A 318 -3.38 -5.79 8.18
C GLY A 318 -4.02 -4.60 8.89
N THR A 319 -5.22 -4.17 8.47
CA THR A 319 -5.97 -3.11 9.16
C THR A 319 -6.30 -3.50 10.61
N VAL A 320 -6.64 -4.76 10.88
CA VAL A 320 -6.88 -5.23 12.26
C VAL A 320 -5.58 -5.27 13.07
N ALA A 321 -4.47 -5.71 12.48
CA ALA A 321 -3.16 -5.65 13.13
C ALA A 321 -2.79 -4.21 13.50
N LEU A 322 -3.10 -3.24 12.64
CA LEU A 322 -2.92 -1.81 12.89
C LEU A 322 -3.78 -1.31 14.07
N LEU A 323 -5.06 -1.69 14.13
CA LEU A 323 -5.98 -1.33 15.23
C LEU A 323 -5.57 -1.93 16.57
N GLU A 324 -5.20 -3.21 16.60
CA GLU A 324 -4.72 -3.89 17.80
C GLU A 324 -3.36 -3.33 18.26
N ALA A 325 -2.48 -2.99 17.31
CA ALA A 325 -1.22 -2.32 17.62
C ALA A 325 -1.47 -0.96 18.27
N ALA A 326 -2.40 -0.16 17.72
CA ALA A 326 -2.78 1.12 18.30
C ALA A 326 -3.30 0.98 19.74
N LYS A 327 -4.11 -0.05 20.00
CA LYS A 327 -4.65 -0.36 21.33
C LYS A 327 -3.54 -0.74 22.32
N ALA A 328 -2.69 -1.70 21.98
CA ALA A 328 -1.64 -2.16 22.88
C ALA A 328 -0.57 -1.07 23.12
N LEU A 329 -0.15 -0.34 22.07
CA LEU A 329 0.87 0.70 22.18
C LEU A 329 0.35 1.97 22.87
N SER A 330 -0.95 2.27 22.83
CA SER A 330 -1.52 3.39 23.61
C SER A 330 -1.62 3.07 25.10
N GLN A 331 -1.91 1.81 25.46
CA GLN A 331 -1.92 1.35 26.86
C GLN A 331 -0.54 1.39 27.51
N GLN A 332 0.50 0.96 26.79
CA GLN A 332 1.89 1.10 27.22
C GLN A 332 2.71 1.70 26.09
N ARG A 333 2.96 3.01 26.21
CA ARG A 333 3.61 3.83 25.17
C ARG A 333 5.10 3.47 25.01
N PRO A 334 5.60 3.31 23.77
CA PRO A 334 7.03 3.09 23.50
C PRO A 334 7.84 4.38 23.71
N LYS A 335 9.17 4.31 23.54
CA LYS A 335 10.08 5.47 23.66
C LYS A 335 9.87 6.50 22.56
N ARG A 336 9.82 6.05 21.30
CA ARG A 336 9.49 6.89 20.13
C ARG A 336 8.00 7.07 20.00
N SER A 337 7.61 8.12 19.26
CA SER A 337 6.21 8.27 18.88
C SER A 337 5.85 7.26 17.79
N ILE A 338 4.59 6.87 17.75
CA ILE A 338 4.03 6.03 16.69
C ILE A 338 3.05 6.88 15.89
N LEU A 339 3.20 6.90 14.58
CA LEU A 339 2.14 7.36 13.68
C LEU A 339 1.40 6.11 13.17
N VAL A 340 0.15 5.94 13.60
CA VAL A 340 -0.72 4.89 13.10
C VAL A 340 -1.47 5.44 11.89
N LEU A 341 -1.25 4.84 10.71
CA LEU A 341 -1.67 5.38 9.42
C LEU A 341 -2.41 4.33 8.59
N ALA A 342 -3.74 4.38 8.58
CA ALA A 342 -4.55 3.57 7.69
C ALA A 342 -4.69 4.26 6.32
N LEU A 343 -4.38 3.55 5.25
CA LEU A 343 -4.22 4.11 3.91
C LEU A 343 -5.40 3.73 3.01
N THR A 344 -5.80 4.65 2.14
CA THR A 344 -6.78 4.39 1.08
C THR A 344 -6.08 4.28 -0.26
N GLY A 345 -6.66 3.52 -1.18
CA GLY A 345 -6.30 3.58 -2.59
C GLY A 345 -5.09 2.76 -2.95
N GLU A 346 -4.74 1.76 -2.15
CA GLU A 346 -3.68 0.79 -2.46
C GLU A 346 -4.03 0.06 -3.77
N GLU A 347 -5.23 -0.50 -3.82
CA GLU A 347 -5.77 -1.34 -4.91
C GLU A 347 -5.89 -0.63 -6.25
N VAL A 348 -5.91 0.71 -6.20
CA VAL A 348 -6.01 1.58 -7.36
C VAL A 348 -4.72 2.35 -7.62
N GLY A 349 -3.60 1.86 -7.08
CA GLY A 349 -2.24 2.32 -7.38
C GLY A 349 -1.57 3.10 -6.26
N MET A 350 -1.71 2.64 -5.00
CA MET A 350 -1.06 3.20 -3.81
C MET A 350 -1.33 4.69 -3.63
N LEU A 351 -2.54 5.14 -3.97
CA LEU A 351 -2.84 6.57 -4.08
C LEU A 351 -2.72 7.29 -2.74
N GLY A 352 -3.16 6.66 -1.65
CA GLY A 352 -3.09 7.23 -0.30
C GLY A 352 -1.66 7.33 0.23
N SER A 353 -0.84 6.30 0.10
CA SER A 353 0.56 6.35 0.56
C SER A 353 1.39 7.31 -0.30
N ARG A 354 1.17 7.35 -1.62
CA ARG A 354 1.79 8.32 -2.51
C ARG A 354 1.43 9.74 -2.12
N TYR A 355 0.15 10.00 -1.83
CA TYR A 355 -0.28 11.31 -1.36
C TYR A 355 0.38 11.67 -0.02
N TYR A 356 0.41 10.75 0.95
CA TYR A 356 1.06 10.98 2.23
C TYR A 356 2.56 11.30 2.07
N ALA A 357 3.28 10.57 1.22
CA ALA A 357 4.70 10.76 0.98
C ALA A 357 5.02 12.16 0.40
N GLU A 358 4.11 12.76 -0.36
CA GLU A 358 4.26 14.14 -0.87
C GLU A 358 3.68 15.21 0.08
N HIS A 359 2.72 14.84 0.93
CA HIS A 359 2.02 15.72 1.86
C HIS A 359 2.05 15.19 3.29
N PRO A 360 3.25 15.00 3.89
CA PRO A 360 3.40 14.22 5.10
C PRO A 360 2.83 14.97 6.32
N LEU A 361 2.11 14.25 7.19
CA LEU A 361 1.51 14.82 8.41
C LEU A 361 2.55 15.06 9.52
N VAL A 362 3.62 14.28 9.51
CA VAL A 362 4.84 14.54 10.27
C VAL A 362 5.99 14.71 9.28
N PRO A 363 6.92 15.67 9.48
CA PRO A 363 8.06 15.85 8.58
C PRO A 363 8.78 14.53 8.30
N LEU A 364 8.99 14.15 7.03
CA LEU A 364 9.57 12.84 6.68
C LEU A 364 10.91 12.57 7.37
N LYS A 365 11.74 13.60 7.59
CA LYS A 365 13.01 13.50 8.32
C LYS A 365 12.87 13.04 9.79
N GLN A 366 11.67 13.14 10.36
CA GLN A 366 11.33 12.65 11.69
C GLN A 366 10.77 11.21 11.65
N THR A 367 10.29 10.74 10.52
CA THR A 367 9.94 9.34 10.31
C THR A 367 11.21 8.53 10.17
N ILE A 368 11.46 7.58 11.06
CA ILE A 368 12.70 6.78 11.06
C ILE A 368 12.51 5.38 10.48
N PHE A 369 11.26 4.93 10.37
CA PHE A 369 10.89 3.60 9.92
C PHE A 369 9.40 3.58 9.58
N ASP A 370 9.01 2.79 8.60
CA ASP A 370 7.62 2.42 8.32
C ASP A 370 7.49 0.89 8.38
N LEU A 371 6.62 0.37 9.23
CA LEU A 371 6.29 -1.05 9.25
C LEU A 371 4.91 -1.23 8.63
N ASN A 372 4.89 -1.38 7.30
CA ASN A 372 3.67 -1.66 6.56
C ASN A 372 3.18 -3.08 6.86
N THR A 373 1.88 -3.31 6.80
CA THR A 373 1.30 -4.64 6.81
C THR A 373 0.27 -4.81 5.72
N ASP A 374 0.59 -5.72 4.80
CA ASP A 374 -0.19 -6.09 3.65
C ASP A 374 0.12 -7.54 3.25
N GLY A 375 -0.76 -8.17 2.46
CA GLY A 375 -0.44 -9.40 1.77
C GLY A 375 -1.66 -10.15 1.27
N ALA A 376 -1.40 -11.10 0.37
CA ALA A 376 -2.41 -11.95 -0.25
C ALA A 376 -3.05 -13.01 0.69
N GLY A 377 -2.96 -12.82 2.01
CA GLY A 377 -3.29 -13.82 3.02
C GLY A 377 -2.16 -14.81 3.28
N TYR A 378 -2.52 -16.01 3.71
CA TYR A 378 -1.58 -17.01 4.22
C TYR A 378 -1.91 -18.42 3.73
N SER A 379 -0.86 -19.21 3.49
CA SER A 379 -0.91 -20.67 3.32
C SER A 379 -0.09 -21.41 4.41
N ASP A 380 0.71 -20.70 5.21
CA ASP A 380 1.49 -21.25 6.33
C ASP A 380 1.21 -20.49 7.63
N THR A 381 0.59 -21.15 8.61
CA THR A 381 0.22 -20.54 9.91
C THR A 381 1.31 -20.62 10.98
N THR A 382 2.52 -21.06 10.61
CA THR A 382 3.70 -21.15 11.49
C THR A 382 4.67 -19.99 11.30
N ILE A 383 4.43 -19.13 10.31
CA ILE A 383 5.31 -18.02 9.96
C ILE A 383 4.56 -16.69 9.82
N VAL A 384 5.33 -15.62 9.81
CA VAL A 384 5.02 -14.36 9.12
C VAL A 384 5.99 -14.20 7.97
N SER A 385 5.59 -13.50 6.91
CA SER A 385 6.47 -13.20 5.80
C SER A 385 6.86 -11.74 5.87
N VAL A 386 8.12 -11.42 5.57
CA VAL A 386 8.59 -10.03 5.63
C VAL A 386 9.33 -9.71 4.35
N ILE A 387 8.71 -8.88 3.54
CA ILE A 387 9.26 -8.39 2.28
C ILE A 387 10.19 -7.22 2.63
N GLY A 388 11.47 -7.34 2.28
CA GLY A 388 12.51 -6.38 2.64
C GLY A 388 13.10 -6.55 4.04
N LEU A 389 13.02 -7.76 4.63
CA LEU A 389 13.59 -8.05 5.96
C LEU A 389 15.09 -7.73 6.02
N GLU A 390 15.84 -8.17 5.01
CA GLU A 390 17.30 -7.99 4.95
C GLU A 390 17.71 -6.60 4.46
N ARG A 391 16.75 -5.75 4.09
CA ARG A 391 17.00 -4.45 3.45
C ARG A 391 16.95 -3.27 4.41
N THR A 392 16.28 -3.41 5.56
CA THR A 392 15.76 -2.27 6.33
C THR A 392 16.31 -2.14 7.75
N GLY A 393 17.23 -3.01 8.17
CA GLY A 393 18.00 -2.85 9.42
C GLY A 393 17.21 -3.12 10.71
N ALA A 394 16.05 -3.78 10.62
CA ALA A 394 15.18 -4.12 11.76
C ALA A 394 14.92 -5.64 11.92
N LYS A 395 15.72 -6.47 11.24
CA LYS A 395 15.54 -7.94 11.21
C LYS A 395 15.47 -8.56 12.61
N ALA A 396 16.39 -8.20 13.51
CA ALA A 396 16.47 -8.79 14.84
C ALA A 396 15.21 -8.53 15.67
N GLU A 397 14.62 -7.34 15.58
CA GLU A 397 13.40 -6.97 16.28
C GLU A 397 12.19 -7.70 15.72
N ILE A 398 12.12 -7.83 14.40
CA ILE A 398 11.03 -8.53 13.71
C ILE A 398 11.07 -10.03 14.03
N GLU A 399 12.25 -10.66 13.99
CA GLU A 399 12.43 -12.06 14.37
C GLU A 399 12.12 -12.31 15.84
N ALA A 400 12.55 -11.43 16.74
CA ALA A 400 12.22 -11.50 18.16
C ALA A 400 10.70 -11.31 18.40
N GLY A 401 10.10 -10.36 17.67
CA GLY A 401 8.67 -10.06 17.66
C GLY A 401 7.83 -11.27 17.30
N ALA A 402 8.12 -11.89 16.16
CA ALA A 402 7.44 -13.10 15.70
C ALA A 402 7.64 -14.29 16.65
N LYS A 403 8.89 -14.53 17.09
CA LYS A 403 9.24 -15.65 17.96
C LYS A 403 8.52 -15.61 19.30
N ALA A 404 8.27 -14.41 19.85
CA ALA A 404 7.53 -14.24 21.10
C ALA A 404 6.12 -14.85 21.07
N PHE A 405 5.52 -15.00 19.88
CA PHE A 405 4.19 -15.58 19.66
C PHE A 405 4.24 -16.91 18.88
N GLY A 406 5.41 -17.56 18.86
CA GLY A 406 5.58 -18.88 18.26
C GLY A 406 5.51 -18.88 16.73
N LEU A 407 5.88 -17.76 16.10
CA LEU A 407 5.98 -17.62 14.66
C LEU A 407 7.46 -17.47 14.26
N SER A 408 7.85 -18.09 13.16
CA SER A 408 9.14 -17.80 12.50
C SER A 408 8.95 -16.73 11.43
N VAL A 409 10.05 -16.12 10.96
CA VAL A 409 10.02 -15.14 9.87
C VAL A 409 10.51 -15.79 8.59
N PHE A 410 9.81 -15.55 7.48
CA PHE A 410 10.25 -15.91 6.13
C PHE A 410 10.50 -14.63 5.31
N ALA A 411 11.74 -14.43 4.88
CA ALA A 411 12.12 -13.22 4.15
C ALA A 411 11.76 -13.33 2.66
N ASP A 412 11.26 -12.23 2.09
CA ASP A 412 11.11 -12.01 0.65
C ASP A 412 10.48 -13.20 -0.11
N PRO A 413 9.23 -13.58 0.23
CA PRO A 413 8.52 -14.61 -0.52
C PRO A 413 8.36 -14.20 -1.98
N VAL A 414 8.45 -15.17 -2.89
CA VAL A 414 8.21 -14.97 -4.33
C VAL A 414 9.09 -13.85 -4.93
N PRO A 415 10.42 -13.90 -4.76
CA PRO A 415 11.32 -12.80 -5.12
C PRO A 415 11.24 -12.39 -6.60
N GLU A 416 10.90 -13.33 -7.49
CA GLU A 416 10.68 -13.09 -8.91
C GLU A 416 9.53 -12.11 -9.22
N GLN A 417 8.61 -11.90 -8.27
CA GLN A 417 7.49 -10.96 -8.42
C GLN A 417 7.82 -9.54 -7.96
N GLY A 418 8.99 -9.29 -7.37
CA GLY A 418 9.41 -7.96 -6.93
C GLY A 418 8.43 -7.32 -5.94
N LEU A 419 7.90 -8.11 -5.00
CA LEU A 419 6.77 -7.71 -4.12
C LEU A 419 7.03 -6.42 -3.32
N PHE A 420 8.29 -6.10 -3.01
CA PHE A 420 8.61 -4.90 -2.22
C PHE A 420 8.10 -3.61 -2.86
N ASP A 421 8.02 -3.56 -4.19
CA ASP A 421 7.61 -2.37 -4.92
C ASP A 421 6.12 -2.40 -5.34
N ARG A 422 5.32 -3.27 -4.68
CA ARG A 422 3.92 -3.54 -5.04
C ARG A 422 2.91 -3.24 -3.94
N SER A 423 3.31 -2.56 -2.88
CA SER A 423 2.42 -2.12 -1.79
C SER A 423 2.84 -0.74 -1.26
N ASP A 424 2.06 -0.19 -0.35
CA ASP A 424 2.18 1.17 0.18
C ASP A 424 3.55 1.51 0.79
N ASN A 425 4.29 0.51 1.29
CA ASN A 425 5.64 0.65 1.82
C ASN A 425 6.59 1.33 0.81
N VAL A 426 6.39 1.10 -0.49
CA VAL A 426 7.25 1.65 -1.55
C VAL A 426 7.19 3.18 -1.60
N SER A 427 6.07 3.79 -1.24
CA SER A 427 5.91 5.25 -1.19
C SER A 427 6.82 5.89 -0.14
N PHE A 428 7.04 5.20 0.99
CA PHE A 428 7.97 5.61 2.03
C PHE A 428 9.42 5.32 1.64
N ALA A 429 9.66 4.14 1.07
CA ALA A 429 10.97 3.73 0.61
C ALA A 429 11.55 4.68 -0.47
N ALA A 430 10.70 5.12 -1.40
CA ALA A 430 11.05 6.11 -2.43
C ALA A 430 11.48 7.46 -1.85
N LYS A 431 11.06 7.79 -0.62
CA LYS A 431 11.51 8.97 0.12
C LYS A 431 12.74 8.71 1.00
N GLY A 432 13.27 7.49 1.02
CA GLY A 432 14.46 7.11 1.77
C GLY A 432 14.18 6.52 3.15
N ILE A 433 12.92 6.32 3.54
CA ILE A 433 12.55 5.72 4.83
C ILE A 433 12.63 4.19 4.72
N PRO A 434 13.39 3.48 5.57
CA PRO A 434 13.36 2.02 5.61
C PRO A 434 11.95 1.51 5.91
N ALA A 435 11.39 0.74 4.97
CA ALA A 435 9.98 0.38 4.96
C ALA A 435 9.73 -1.07 4.47
N PRO A 436 9.91 -2.11 5.31
CA PRO A 436 9.52 -3.46 4.95
C PRO A 436 8.00 -3.62 5.03
N ASP A 437 7.50 -4.65 4.35
CA ASP A 437 6.12 -5.09 4.45
C ASP A 437 6.02 -6.38 5.28
N PHE A 438 5.18 -6.34 6.32
CA PHE A 438 4.94 -7.43 7.27
C PHE A 438 3.64 -8.14 6.91
N ALA A 439 3.76 -9.29 6.26
CA ALA A 439 2.68 -10.01 5.63
C ALA A 439 2.29 -11.29 6.39
N PRO A 440 1.04 -11.76 6.27
CA PRO A 440 0.67 -13.10 6.69
C PRO A 440 1.51 -14.18 5.98
N GLY A 441 1.47 -15.39 6.52
CA GLY A 441 2.44 -16.45 6.24
C GLY A 441 2.31 -17.04 4.84
N LEU A 442 3.24 -16.67 3.99
CA LEU A 442 3.30 -16.93 2.57
C LEU A 442 4.73 -17.38 2.24
N ARG A 443 4.85 -18.49 1.51
CA ARG A 443 6.14 -18.94 0.96
C ARG A 443 6.20 -18.84 -0.55
N SER A 444 5.06 -19.08 -1.18
CA SER A 444 4.87 -19.10 -2.62
C SER A 444 3.44 -18.66 -2.95
N PHE A 445 3.23 -18.09 -4.13
CA PHE A 445 1.89 -17.82 -4.64
C PHE A 445 1.28 -19.11 -5.21
N ASP A 446 0.78 -19.96 -4.31
CA ASP A 446 0.23 -21.28 -4.63
C ASP A 446 -1.29 -21.23 -4.88
N GLY A 447 -1.89 -22.40 -5.13
CA GLY A 447 -3.34 -22.53 -5.36
C GLY A 447 -4.19 -22.16 -4.15
N GLU A 448 -3.68 -22.29 -2.92
CA GLU A 448 -4.41 -21.90 -1.71
C GLU A 448 -4.49 -20.37 -1.61
N ILE A 449 -3.41 -19.66 -1.94
CA ILE A 449 -3.41 -18.20 -2.02
C ILE A 449 -4.31 -17.72 -3.16
N ALA A 450 -4.16 -18.28 -4.35
CA ALA A 450 -4.94 -17.90 -5.54
C ALA A 450 -6.45 -18.13 -5.36
N LYS A 451 -6.84 -19.03 -4.46
CA LYS A 451 -8.25 -19.30 -4.14
C LYS A 451 -8.94 -18.09 -3.49
N TYR A 452 -8.24 -17.33 -2.65
CA TYR A 452 -8.86 -16.23 -1.90
C TYR A 452 -8.41 -14.86 -2.40
N TYR A 453 -7.16 -14.71 -2.84
CA TYR A 453 -6.63 -13.40 -3.21
C TYR A 453 -7.43 -12.75 -4.34
N HIS A 454 -7.98 -11.56 -4.07
CA HIS A 454 -8.87 -10.81 -4.96
C HIS A 454 -10.05 -11.67 -5.48
N GLN A 455 -10.56 -12.60 -4.66
CA GLN A 455 -11.74 -13.41 -4.97
C GLN A 455 -12.90 -13.06 -4.04
N ALA A 456 -14.14 -13.16 -4.53
CA ALA A 456 -15.34 -12.92 -3.73
C ALA A 456 -15.43 -13.80 -2.48
N ILE A 457 -14.80 -14.99 -2.52
CA ILE A 457 -14.76 -15.92 -1.40
C ILE A 457 -13.78 -15.52 -0.27
N ASP A 458 -13.08 -14.39 -0.38
CA ASP A 458 -12.22 -13.86 0.70
C ASP A 458 -13.03 -13.28 1.87
N ASN A 459 -13.62 -14.20 2.64
CA ASN A 459 -14.55 -13.89 3.73
C ASN A 459 -13.99 -14.27 5.11
N PRO A 460 -14.42 -13.59 6.20
CA PRO A 460 -14.00 -13.87 7.57
C PRO A 460 -14.18 -15.32 8.00
N GLU A 461 -15.20 -16.01 7.47
CA GLU A 461 -15.52 -17.41 7.76
C GLU A 461 -14.38 -18.37 7.39
N SER A 462 -13.53 -17.98 6.44
CA SER A 462 -12.39 -18.78 5.98
C SER A 462 -11.14 -18.60 6.84
N LEU A 463 -11.14 -17.67 7.81
CA LEU A 463 -9.96 -17.30 8.57
C LEU A 463 -9.74 -18.19 9.80
N ASN A 464 -8.46 -18.46 10.06
CA ASN A 464 -8.00 -19.03 11.32
C ASN A 464 -7.67 -17.88 12.29
N PHE A 465 -8.66 -17.48 13.10
CA PHE A 465 -8.48 -16.36 14.03
C PHE A 465 -7.42 -16.59 15.11
N ASN A 466 -7.04 -17.84 15.43
CA ASN A 466 -5.91 -18.09 16.32
C ASN A 466 -4.57 -17.73 15.65
N TYR A 467 -4.47 -17.92 14.34
CA TYR A 467 -3.33 -17.45 13.58
C TYR A 467 -3.34 -15.92 13.45
N VAL A 468 -4.47 -15.33 13.05
CA VAL A 468 -4.59 -13.86 12.90
C VAL A 468 -4.28 -13.13 14.21
N LEU A 469 -4.70 -13.67 15.37
CA LEU A 469 -4.32 -13.14 16.68
C LEU A 469 -2.79 -13.14 16.87
N ARG A 470 -2.11 -14.28 16.64
CA ARG A 470 -0.65 -14.37 16.77
C ARG A 470 0.07 -13.45 15.80
N PHE A 471 -0.48 -13.26 14.59
CA PHE A 471 0.02 -12.29 13.61
C PHE A 471 -0.05 -10.86 14.14
N CYS A 472 -1.21 -10.41 14.64
CA CYS A 472 -1.39 -9.08 15.23
C CYS A 472 -0.44 -8.84 16.41
N GLN A 473 -0.27 -9.86 17.26
CA GLN A 473 0.64 -9.83 18.39
C GLN A 473 2.11 -9.70 17.95
N ALA A 474 2.53 -10.49 16.95
CA ALA A 474 3.88 -10.44 16.39
C ALA A 474 4.18 -9.11 15.72
N TYR A 475 3.27 -8.59 14.90
CA TYR A 475 3.38 -7.27 14.27
C TYR A 475 3.56 -6.17 15.32
N THR A 476 2.69 -6.15 16.33
CA THR A 476 2.72 -5.12 17.38
C THR A 476 3.99 -5.21 18.23
N HIS A 477 4.42 -6.42 18.59
CA HIS A 477 5.63 -6.58 19.40
C HIS A 477 6.89 -6.20 18.61
N SER A 478 6.94 -6.52 17.31
CA SER A 478 7.99 -6.05 16.41
C SER A 478 8.05 -4.52 16.38
N ALA A 479 6.89 -3.86 16.19
CA ALA A 479 6.78 -2.41 16.22
C ALA A 479 7.29 -1.79 17.52
N ARG A 480 6.90 -2.36 18.68
CA ARG A 480 7.40 -1.92 20.00
C ARG A 480 8.92 -2.00 20.08
N LEU A 481 9.48 -3.15 19.74
CA LEU A 481 10.92 -3.39 19.80
C LEU A 481 11.66 -2.37 18.93
N ILE A 482 11.19 -2.12 17.70
CA ILE A 482 11.75 -1.11 16.79
C ILE A 482 11.66 0.29 17.40
N ALA A 483 10.50 0.68 17.92
CA ALA A 483 10.29 2.00 18.52
C ALA A 483 11.16 2.25 19.77
N ASP A 484 11.53 1.19 20.50
CA ASP A 484 12.34 1.25 21.72
C ASP A 484 13.86 1.14 21.50
N ARG A 485 14.31 0.88 20.26
CA ARG A 485 15.73 0.78 19.90
C ARG A 485 16.52 2.04 20.25
N PRO A 486 17.80 1.96 20.62
CA PRO A 486 18.62 3.15 20.80
C PRO A 486 18.95 3.84 19.47
N THR A 487 19.12 3.05 18.39
CA THR A 487 19.54 3.53 17.07
C THR A 487 18.44 3.35 16.03
N ARG A 488 18.38 4.28 15.08
CA ARG A 488 17.47 4.22 13.94
C ARG A 488 17.83 3.02 13.05
N PRO A 489 16.84 2.26 12.54
CA PRO A 489 17.08 1.35 11.44
C PRO A 489 17.62 2.12 10.22
N GLN A 490 18.33 1.41 9.35
CA GLN A 490 18.99 1.96 8.16
C GLN A 490 18.83 1.00 7.00
N TRP A 491 18.90 1.53 5.78
CA TRP A 491 19.04 0.70 4.60
C TRP A 491 20.33 -0.12 4.63
N SER A 492 20.25 -1.34 4.14
CA SER A 492 21.44 -2.16 3.90
C SER A 492 22.33 -1.51 2.83
N PRO A 493 23.66 -1.58 2.96
CA PRO A 493 24.57 -0.99 1.97
C PRO A 493 24.31 -1.50 0.55
N GLY A 494 24.23 -0.58 -0.42
CA GLY A 494 23.97 -0.89 -1.83
C GLY A 494 22.49 -1.05 -2.18
N ASP A 495 21.56 -0.87 -1.24
CA ASP A 495 20.14 -0.83 -1.56
C ASP A 495 19.80 0.36 -2.46
N LYS A 496 18.88 0.18 -3.40
CA LYS A 496 18.46 1.23 -4.34
C LYS A 496 17.89 2.48 -3.64
N TYR A 497 17.35 2.34 -2.43
CA TYR A 497 16.81 3.46 -1.64
C TYR A 497 17.81 4.08 -0.65
N GLU A 498 19.01 3.51 -0.50
CA GLU A 498 20.03 3.99 0.46
C GLU A 498 20.41 5.44 0.20
N ALA A 499 20.62 5.82 -1.07
CA ALA A 499 20.99 7.18 -1.45
C ALA A 499 19.90 8.21 -1.07
N ALA A 500 18.62 7.85 -1.28
CA ALA A 500 17.50 8.69 -0.85
C ALA A 500 17.46 8.82 0.68
N GLY A 501 17.74 7.74 1.41
CA GLY A 501 17.83 7.76 2.87
C GLY A 501 18.93 8.69 3.39
N LYS A 502 20.14 8.61 2.83
CA LYS A 502 21.25 9.52 3.17
C LYS A 502 20.88 10.97 2.91
N ALA A 503 20.26 11.26 1.76
CA ALA A 503 19.78 12.60 1.43
C ALA A 503 18.70 13.10 2.41
N LEU A 504 17.75 12.26 2.80
CA LEU A 504 16.67 12.62 3.73
C LEU A 504 17.20 12.96 5.13
N TYR A 505 18.18 12.20 5.63
CA TYR A 505 18.71 12.35 6.99
C TYR A 505 20.01 13.17 7.08
N GLY A 506 20.56 13.64 5.96
CA GLY A 506 21.78 14.46 5.92
C GLY A 506 23.05 13.71 6.31
N GLN A 507 23.20 12.46 5.83
CA GLN A 507 24.32 11.56 6.12
C GLN A 507 25.33 11.45 4.99
#